data_AF-A0A1I3WG97-F1
#
_entry.id   AF-A0A1I3WG97-F1
#
_cell.length_a   1.000
_cell.length_b   1.000
_cell.length_c   1.000
_cell.angle_alpha   90.00
_cell.angle_beta   90.00
_cell.angle_gamma   90.00
#
_symmetry.space_group_name_H-M   'P 1'
#
loop_
_entity.id
_entity.type
_entity.pdbx_description
1 polymer ?
#
loop_
_entity_poly.entity_id
_entity_poly.type
_entity_poly.pdbx_seq_one_letter_code
_entity_poly.pdbx_strand_id
1 'polypeptide(L)'
;MKHYLWLGILMAFSSIVQAKDCPQYFDYDLPKLHSNNTVNLCELAKDKALLVVNTASHCGFTRQFGSLEKLHEQYKGKGLVVIGFASNDFDQEAKTEAEAARICKENFGVSFTMVAPSYVTGSRANPIFREINKQSQAPDWNFNKYIIDTDGHVLEHFSSAVEPDDARLVEAIESVLDDD
;
A
#
# COMPACT_ATOMS: atom_id res chain seq x y z
N MET A 1 -43.24 45.94 37.14
CA MET A 1 -42.01 45.12 37.01
C MET A 1 -42.39 43.86 36.24
N LYS A 2 -42.02 43.76 34.96
CA LYS A 2 -42.34 42.60 34.10
C LYS A 2 -41.13 41.65 34.12
N HIS A 3 -41.30 40.48 34.73
CA HIS A 3 -40.33 39.40 34.69
C HIS A 3 -40.44 38.68 33.34
N TYR A 4 -39.39 38.73 32.53
CA TYR A 4 -39.26 37.90 31.34
C TYR A 4 -38.49 36.64 31.72
N LEU A 5 -39.17 35.49 31.67
CA LEU A 5 -38.58 34.18 31.83
C LEU A 5 -37.88 33.82 30.51
N TRP A 6 -36.55 33.75 30.52
CA TRP A 6 -35.75 33.37 29.35
C TRP A 6 -35.60 31.83 29.35
N LEU A 7 -36.38 31.14 28.52
CA LEU A 7 -36.15 29.73 28.22
C LEU A 7 -34.92 29.62 27.31
N GLY A 8 -33.77 29.23 27.87
CA GLY A 8 -32.60 28.86 27.11
C GLY A 8 -32.81 27.50 26.44
N ILE A 9 -32.96 27.50 25.12
CA ILE A 9 -32.93 26.28 24.30
C ILE A 9 -31.47 25.85 24.17
N LEU A 10 -31.08 24.75 24.84
CA LEU A 10 -29.82 24.07 24.57
C LEU A 10 -29.93 23.38 23.19
N MET A 11 -29.26 23.92 22.17
CA MET A 11 -29.02 23.20 20.93
C MET A 11 -27.86 22.22 21.14
N ALA A 12 -28.17 20.92 21.16
CA ALA A 12 -27.16 19.88 21.06
C ALA A 12 -26.64 19.86 19.61
N PHE A 13 -25.38 20.24 19.41
CA PHE A 13 -24.69 20.04 18.14
C PHE A 13 -24.25 18.57 18.06
N SER A 14 -24.96 17.76 17.29
CA SER A 14 -24.47 16.46 16.87
C SER A 14 -23.45 16.66 15.76
N SER A 15 -22.18 16.42 16.06
CA SER A 15 -21.12 16.36 15.04
C SER A 15 -21.39 15.14 14.15
N ILE A 16 -21.66 15.38 12.87
CA ILE A 16 -21.67 14.32 11.85
C ILE A 16 -20.21 13.98 11.61
N VAL A 17 -19.77 12.79 12.05
CA VAL A 17 -18.46 12.25 11.65
C VAL A 17 -18.55 11.95 10.16
N GLN A 18 -17.82 12.73 9.36
CA GLN A 18 -17.73 12.52 7.93
C GLN A 18 -16.83 11.31 7.71
N ALA A 19 -17.33 10.28 7.02
CA ALA A 19 -16.47 9.18 6.58
C ALA A 19 -15.38 9.77 5.67
N LYS A 20 -14.12 9.44 5.94
CA LYS A 20 -13.00 9.86 5.10
C LYS A 20 -13.20 9.26 3.71
N ASP A 21 -13.30 10.11 2.70
CA ASP A 21 -13.38 9.66 1.33
C ASP A 21 -12.06 8.98 0.96
N CYS A 22 -12.17 7.87 0.26
CA CYS A 22 -11.03 7.09 -0.18
C CYS A 22 -10.12 7.88 -1.13
N PRO A 23 -8.78 7.73 -1.03
CA PRO A 23 -7.86 8.41 -1.94
C PRO A 23 -8.18 8.06 -3.39
N GLN A 24 -8.38 9.08 -4.24
CA GLN A 24 -8.84 8.88 -5.62
C GLN A 24 -7.94 7.92 -6.41
N TYR A 25 -6.63 7.95 -6.16
CA TYR A 25 -5.69 7.10 -6.88
C TYR A 25 -5.72 5.64 -6.41
N PHE A 26 -6.44 5.29 -5.35
CA PHE A 26 -6.68 3.90 -4.93
C PHE A 26 -7.87 3.25 -5.62
N ASP A 27 -8.80 4.05 -6.17
CA ASP A 27 -10.05 3.58 -6.75
C ASP A 27 -9.89 3.11 -8.19
N TYR A 28 -9.10 2.05 -8.35
CA TYR A 28 -8.88 1.35 -9.61
C TYR A 28 -8.95 -0.15 -9.38
N ASP A 29 -9.64 -0.85 -10.28
CA ASP A 29 -9.58 -2.30 -10.36
C ASP A 29 -8.27 -2.74 -11.02
N LEU A 30 -7.38 -3.31 -10.19
CA LEU A 30 -6.08 -3.81 -10.63
C LEU A 30 -6.10 -5.33 -10.75
N PRO A 31 -5.62 -5.94 -11.84
CA PRO A 31 -5.55 -7.39 -11.95
C PRO A 31 -4.67 -7.98 -10.85
N LYS A 32 -5.15 -8.99 -10.15
CA LYS A 32 -4.31 -9.73 -9.18
C LYS A 32 -3.41 -10.70 -9.93
N LEU A 33 -2.18 -10.85 -9.46
CA LEU A 33 -1.28 -11.90 -9.92
C LEU A 33 -1.91 -13.27 -9.63
N HIS A 34 -1.83 -14.18 -10.60
CA HIS A 34 -2.32 -15.54 -10.54
C HIS A 34 -3.84 -15.67 -10.28
N SER A 35 -4.63 -14.71 -10.76
CA SER A 35 -6.08 -14.71 -10.54
C SER A 35 -6.81 -14.10 -11.72
N ASN A 36 -8.05 -14.55 -11.94
CA ASN A 36 -8.99 -13.87 -12.85
C ASN A 36 -9.74 -12.71 -12.16
N ASN A 37 -9.41 -12.43 -10.89
CA ASN A 37 -10.03 -11.38 -10.09
C ASN A 37 -9.17 -10.10 -10.08
N THR A 38 -9.81 -8.99 -9.76
CA THR A 38 -9.15 -7.71 -9.50
C THR A 38 -9.00 -7.47 -7.99
N VAL A 39 -8.22 -6.45 -7.65
CA VAL A 39 -8.15 -5.84 -6.33
C VAL A 39 -8.30 -4.33 -6.49
N ASN A 40 -9.12 -3.74 -5.63
CA ASN A 40 -9.25 -2.30 -5.49
C ASN A 40 -8.61 -1.88 -4.16
N LEU A 41 -7.66 -0.95 -4.20
CA LEU A 41 -6.92 -0.53 -3.00
C LEU A 41 -7.82 0.23 -2.03
N CYS A 42 -8.86 0.88 -2.53
CA CYS A 42 -9.84 1.58 -1.71
C CYS A 42 -10.54 0.64 -0.73
N GLU A 43 -10.96 -0.53 -1.22
CA GLU A 43 -11.60 -1.55 -0.41
C GLU A 43 -10.61 -2.26 0.49
N LEU A 44 -9.42 -2.59 -0.05
CA LEU A 44 -8.40 -3.35 0.66
C LEU A 44 -7.80 -2.55 1.83
N ALA A 45 -7.55 -1.26 1.62
CA ALA A 45 -6.87 -0.34 2.54
C ALA A 45 -7.85 0.51 3.35
N LYS A 46 -9.13 0.16 3.38
CA LYS A 46 -10.12 0.92 4.15
C LYS A 46 -9.69 1.03 5.61
N ASP A 47 -9.49 2.27 6.05
CA ASP A 47 -9.01 2.65 7.39
C ASP A 47 -7.66 2.00 7.77
N LYS A 48 -6.79 1.75 6.78
CA LYS A 48 -5.50 1.07 6.95
C LYS A 48 -4.39 1.77 6.17
N ALA A 49 -3.20 1.80 6.75
CA ALA A 49 -1.98 2.19 6.04
C ALA A 49 -1.54 1.10 5.05
N LEU A 50 -0.77 1.49 4.04
CA LEU A 50 -0.18 0.58 3.06
C LEU A 50 1.35 0.55 3.18
N LEU A 51 1.91 -0.65 3.04
CA LEU A 51 3.29 -0.87 2.59
C LEU A 51 3.24 -1.34 1.14
N VAL A 52 3.52 -0.42 0.20
CA VAL A 52 3.56 -0.70 -1.24
C VAL A 52 4.99 -1.06 -1.65
N VAL A 53 5.15 -2.16 -2.39
CA VAL A 53 6.47 -2.63 -2.86
C VAL A 53 6.41 -2.96 -4.35
N ASN A 54 7.29 -2.39 -5.19
CA ASN A 54 7.44 -2.90 -6.56
C ASN A 54 8.35 -4.14 -6.56
N THR A 55 8.00 -5.17 -7.30
CA THR A 55 8.62 -6.51 -7.21
C THR A 55 8.89 -7.08 -8.60
N ALA A 56 9.74 -8.11 -8.66
CA ALA A 56 10.00 -8.87 -9.87
C ALA A 56 10.45 -10.30 -9.54
N SER A 57 10.08 -11.29 -10.37
CA SER A 57 10.33 -12.72 -10.11
C SER A 57 11.80 -13.16 -10.17
N HIS A 58 12.63 -12.52 -11.00
CA HIS A 58 14.05 -12.90 -11.19
C HIS A 58 15.04 -11.89 -10.60
N CYS A 59 14.58 -11.07 -9.67
CA CYS A 59 15.43 -10.08 -9.00
C CYS A 59 16.27 -10.70 -7.88
N GLY A 60 17.51 -10.21 -7.69
CA GLY A 60 18.39 -10.64 -6.59
C GLY A 60 17.87 -10.30 -5.18
N PHE A 61 16.89 -9.40 -5.08
CA PHE A 61 16.21 -9.01 -3.84
C PHE A 61 14.98 -9.87 -3.52
N THR A 62 14.67 -10.89 -4.32
CA THR A 62 13.56 -11.84 -4.05
C THR A 62 13.67 -12.53 -2.68
N ARG A 63 14.87 -12.62 -2.10
CA ARG A 63 15.07 -13.07 -0.71
C ARG A 63 14.27 -12.25 0.33
N GLN A 64 13.91 -11.01 0.00
CA GLN A 64 13.13 -10.12 0.87
C GLN A 64 11.66 -10.53 1.00
N PHE A 65 11.13 -11.37 0.11
CA PHE A 65 9.72 -11.80 0.19
C PHE A 65 9.39 -12.47 1.53
N GLY A 66 10.31 -13.25 2.10
CA GLY A 66 10.10 -13.87 3.41
C GLY A 66 9.98 -12.86 4.55
N SER A 67 10.78 -11.78 4.52
CA SER A 67 10.67 -10.70 5.53
C SER A 67 9.44 -9.83 5.29
N LEU A 68 9.04 -9.59 4.04
CA LEU A 68 7.77 -8.92 3.71
C LEU A 68 6.56 -9.72 4.21
N GLU A 69 6.58 -11.05 4.07
CA GLU A 69 5.53 -11.93 4.60
C GLU A 69 5.46 -11.85 6.13
N LYS A 70 6.60 -11.81 6.82
CA LYS A 70 6.62 -11.62 8.27
C LYS A 70 5.98 -10.29 8.69
N LEU A 71 6.29 -9.19 8.01
CA LEU A 71 5.63 -7.91 8.25
C LEU A 71 4.12 -8.00 8.02
N HIS A 72 3.70 -8.65 6.91
CA HIS A 72 2.29 -8.87 6.63
C HIS A 72 1.60 -9.60 7.77
N GLU A 73 2.12 -10.76 8.19
CA GLU A 73 1.55 -11.54 9.28
C GLU A 73 1.52 -10.78 10.61
N GLN A 74 2.56 -10.00 10.89
CA GLN A 74 2.70 -9.23 12.12
C GLN A 74 1.70 -8.06 12.22
N TYR A 75 1.42 -7.38 11.10
CA TYR A 75 0.67 -6.12 11.10
C TYR A 75 -0.69 -6.16 10.39
N LYS A 76 -1.06 -7.24 9.70
CA LYS A 76 -2.36 -7.34 8.98
C LYS A 76 -3.59 -7.15 9.87
N GLY A 77 -3.49 -7.49 11.16
CA GLY A 77 -4.54 -7.28 12.16
C GLY A 77 -4.42 -5.96 12.93
N LYS A 78 -3.43 -5.13 12.61
CA LYS A 78 -3.06 -3.92 13.35
C LYS A 78 -3.17 -2.63 12.52
N GLY A 79 -3.75 -2.70 11.33
CA GLY A 79 -3.94 -1.51 10.49
C GLY A 79 -2.99 -1.38 9.30
N LEU A 80 -2.08 -2.35 9.06
CA LEU A 80 -1.22 -2.34 7.87
C LEU A 80 -1.69 -3.34 6.81
N VAL A 81 -1.63 -2.93 5.54
CA VAL A 81 -1.76 -3.81 4.38
C VAL A 81 -0.45 -3.79 3.59
N VAL A 82 0.16 -4.96 3.42
CA VAL A 82 1.31 -5.14 2.52
C VAL A 82 0.80 -5.49 1.13
N ILE A 83 1.31 -4.82 0.09
CA ILE A 83 0.94 -5.06 -1.30
C ILE A 83 2.15 -5.01 -2.22
N GLY A 84 2.34 -6.08 -3.00
CA GLY A 84 3.37 -6.16 -4.02
C GLY A 84 2.82 -5.82 -5.40
N PHE A 85 3.58 -5.07 -6.18
CA PHE A 85 3.29 -4.76 -7.58
C PHE A 85 4.35 -5.39 -8.46
N ALA A 86 4.01 -6.44 -9.20
CA ALA A 86 4.91 -7.03 -10.17
C ALA A 86 5.21 -6.02 -11.29
N SER A 87 6.45 -5.95 -11.75
CA SER A 87 6.85 -5.06 -12.84
C SER A 87 8.08 -5.55 -13.58
N ASN A 88 8.06 -5.35 -14.90
CA ASN A 88 9.21 -5.61 -15.76
C ASN A 88 9.99 -4.35 -16.15
N ASP A 89 9.76 -3.21 -15.49
CA ASP A 89 10.43 -1.94 -15.83
C ASP A 89 11.95 -1.97 -15.66
N PHE A 90 12.45 -2.95 -14.92
CA PHE A 90 13.87 -3.20 -14.66
C PHE A 90 14.36 -4.53 -15.25
N ASP A 91 13.67 -5.06 -16.27
CA ASP A 91 14.04 -6.25 -17.05
C ASP A 91 14.33 -7.52 -16.22
N GLN A 92 13.57 -7.73 -15.14
CA GLN A 92 13.76 -8.84 -14.19
C GLN A 92 12.46 -9.59 -13.85
N GLU A 93 11.35 -9.29 -14.50
CA GLU A 93 10.12 -10.06 -14.35
C GLU A 93 10.15 -11.28 -15.27
N ALA A 94 9.38 -12.32 -14.92
CA ALA A 94 9.19 -13.45 -15.79
C ALA A 94 8.52 -13.03 -17.11
N LYS A 95 8.78 -13.79 -18.19
CA LYS A 95 8.27 -13.46 -19.53
C LYS A 95 6.75 -13.56 -19.63
N THR A 96 6.13 -14.33 -18.75
CA THR A 96 4.68 -14.52 -18.71
C THR A 96 4.18 -14.35 -17.28
N GLU A 97 2.94 -13.86 -17.15
CA GLU A 97 2.25 -13.74 -15.87
C GLU A 97 2.17 -15.11 -15.16
N ALA A 98 1.85 -16.18 -15.89
CA ALA A 98 1.79 -17.53 -15.34
C ALA A 98 3.13 -18.00 -14.77
N GLU A 99 4.25 -17.63 -15.40
CA GLU A 99 5.58 -17.93 -14.89
C GLU A 99 5.93 -17.08 -13.67
N ALA A 100 5.58 -15.79 -13.66
CA ALA A 100 5.76 -14.92 -12.50
C ALA A 100 4.98 -15.45 -11.28
N ALA A 101 3.72 -15.81 -11.50
CA ALA A 101 2.85 -16.43 -10.51
C ALA A 101 3.44 -17.73 -9.94
N ARG A 102 3.94 -18.60 -10.82
CA ARG A 102 4.59 -19.85 -10.42
C ARG A 102 5.81 -19.57 -9.56
N ILE A 103 6.67 -18.64 -9.97
CA ILE A 103 7.86 -18.26 -9.19
C ILE A 103 7.45 -17.68 -7.83
N CYS A 104 6.48 -16.77 -7.78
CA CYS A 104 6.01 -16.20 -6.52
C CYS A 104 5.45 -17.25 -5.56
N LYS A 105 4.59 -18.13 -6.06
CA LYS A 105 3.90 -19.13 -5.24
C LYS A 105 4.81 -20.30 -4.84
N GLU A 106 5.57 -20.86 -5.78
CA GLU A 106 6.44 -22.01 -5.53
C GLU A 106 7.72 -21.63 -4.78
N ASN A 107 8.27 -20.43 -5.02
CA ASN A 107 9.56 -20.05 -4.45
C ASN A 107 9.44 -19.16 -3.20
N PHE A 108 8.36 -18.38 -3.05
CA PHE A 108 8.29 -17.37 -1.99
C PHE A 108 7.14 -17.54 -1.00
N GLY A 109 6.08 -18.27 -1.37
CA GLY A 109 5.03 -18.70 -0.43
C GLY A 109 4.30 -17.56 0.28
N VAL A 110 4.29 -16.36 -0.31
CA VAL A 110 3.69 -15.16 0.30
C VAL A 110 2.17 -15.20 0.25
N SER A 111 1.51 -14.66 1.28
CA SER A 111 0.06 -14.59 1.41
C SER A 111 -0.50 -13.18 1.20
N PHE A 112 0.34 -12.15 1.25
CA PHE A 112 -0.08 -10.78 0.97
C PHE A 112 -0.47 -10.57 -0.51
N THR A 113 -1.21 -9.49 -0.78
CA THR A 113 -1.75 -9.23 -2.12
C THR A 113 -0.63 -8.90 -3.11
N MET A 114 -0.62 -9.61 -4.24
CA MET A 114 0.25 -9.32 -5.39
C MET A 114 -0.60 -8.83 -6.58
N VAL A 115 -0.29 -7.64 -7.07
CA VAL A 115 -0.84 -7.07 -8.32
C VAL A 115 -0.03 -7.60 -9.49
N ALA A 116 -0.72 -7.95 -10.58
CA ALA A 116 -0.14 -8.49 -11.80
C ALA A 116 0.83 -7.49 -12.46
N PRO A 117 1.71 -7.96 -13.37
CA PRO A 117 2.74 -7.12 -13.98
C PRO A 117 2.19 -5.86 -14.64
N SER A 118 2.72 -4.70 -14.26
CA SER A 118 2.43 -3.41 -14.90
C SER A 118 3.63 -2.46 -14.81
N TYR A 119 3.56 -1.34 -15.53
CA TYR A 119 4.60 -0.29 -15.46
C TYR A 119 4.52 0.45 -14.13
N VAL A 120 5.67 0.74 -13.52
CA VAL A 120 5.79 1.49 -12.26
C VAL A 120 6.61 2.77 -12.41
N THR A 121 7.22 2.98 -13.57
CA THR A 121 8.07 4.14 -13.88
C THR A 121 7.60 4.93 -15.09
N GLY A 122 8.05 6.18 -15.17
CA GLY A 122 7.84 7.05 -16.34
C GLY A 122 6.37 7.34 -16.65
N SER A 123 6.11 7.79 -17.89
CA SER A 123 4.76 8.18 -18.34
C SER A 123 3.79 7.00 -18.47
N ARG A 124 4.30 5.76 -18.49
CA ARG A 124 3.49 4.54 -18.58
C ARG A 124 3.11 3.97 -17.22
N ALA A 125 3.65 4.50 -16.13
CA ALA A 125 3.34 4.05 -14.78
C ALA A 125 1.82 3.89 -14.56
N ASN A 126 1.44 2.80 -13.91
CA ASN A 126 0.07 2.53 -13.54
C ASN A 126 -0.48 3.67 -12.64
N PRO A 127 -1.81 3.78 -12.47
CA PRO A 127 -2.38 4.90 -11.71
C PRO A 127 -1.83 5.05 -10.29
N ILE A 128 -1.51 3.95 -9.61
CA ILE A 128 -0.94 3.95 -8.26
C ILE A 128 0.45 4.57 -8.28
N PHE A 129 1.36 3.99 -9.08
CA PHE A 129 2.74 4.44 -9.14
C PHE A 129 2.88 5.81 -9.79
N ARG A 130 1.98 6.21 -10.68
CA ARG A 130 1.97 7.58 -11.20
C ARG A 130 1.76 8.61 -10.10
N GLU A 131 0.97 8.29 -9.07
CA GLU A 131 0.77 9.20 -7.94
C GLU A 131 1.91 9.10 -6.93
N ILE A 132 2.36 7.89 -6.59
CA ILE A 132 3.55 7.69 -5.73
C ILE A 132 4.76 8.44 -6.29
N ASN A 133 5.02 8.33 -7.60
CA ASN A 133 6.15 8.99 -8.27
C ASN A 133 6.05 10.53 -8.30
N LYS A 134 4.86 11.11 -8.04
CA LYS A 134 4.71 12.57 -7.88
C LYS A 134 4.96 13.00 -6.44
N GLN A 135 4.49 12.21 -5.48
CA GLN A 135 4.59 12.52 -4.06
C GLN A 135 5.99 12.22 -3.49
N SER A 136 6.68 11.23 -4.06
CA SER A 136 7.96 10.73 -3.58
C SER A 136 8.87 10.31 -4.73
N GLN A 137 10.05 9.79 -4.38
CA GLN A 137 11.02 9.27 -5.35
C GLN A 137 10.43 8.11 -6.14
N ALA A 138 10.51 8.15 -7.47
CA ALA A 138 10.11 7.03 -8.31
C ALA A 138 11.06 5.83 -8.12
N PRO A 139 10.57 4.57 -8.30
CA PRO A 139 11.44 3.40 -8.25
C PRO A 139 12.60 3.54 -9.23
N ASP A 140 13.82 3.34 -8.74
CA ASP A 140 15.04 3.24 -9.54
C ASP A 140 15.48 1.78 -9.76
N TRP A 141 14.86 0.86 -9.04
CA TRP A 141 15.07 -0.58 -9.12
C TRP A 141 13.87 -1.36 -8.55
N ASN A 142 13.91 -2.70 -8.60
CA ASN A 142 12.95 -3.57 -7.92
C ASN A 142 13.11 -3.51 -6.39
N PHE A 143 12.05 -3.75 -5.64
CA PHE A 143 11.98 -3.75 -4.17
C PHE A 143 12.16 -2.38 -3.51
N ASN A 144 11.80 -1.30 -4.19
CA ASN A 144 11.53 -0.03 -3.52
C ASN A 144 10.22 -0.15 -2.73
N LYS A 145 10.17 0.50 -1.57
CA LYS A 145 9.09 0.36 -0.58
C LYS A 145 8.57 1.73 -0.21
N TYR A 146 7.26 1.85 -0.05
CA TYR A 146 6.58 3.10 0.25
C TYR A 146 5.58 2.88 1.38
N ILE A 147 5.69 3.71 2.43
CA ILE A 147 4.68 3.79 3.49
C ILE A 147 3.67 4.85 3.08
N ILE A 148 2.40 4.46 3.04
CA ILE A 148 1.29 5.33 2.64
C ILE A 148 0.25 5.33 3.76
N ASP A 149 -0.15 6.52 4.22
CA ASP A 149 -1.16 6.66 5.26
C ASP A 149 -2.59 6.39 4.73
N THR A 150 -3.58 6.51 5.62
CA THR A 150 -5.00 6.31 5.29
C THR A 150 -5.56 7.39 4.36
N ASP A 151 -4.89 8.53 4.23
CA ASP A 151 -5.22 9.63 3.31
C ASP A 151 -4.57 9.49 1.93
N GLY A 152 -3.73 8.47 1.76
CA GLY A 152 -3.01 8.27 0.52
C GLY A 152 -1.78 9.17 0.37
N HIS A 153 -1.26 9.77 1.44
CA HIS A 153 0.03 10.45 1.41
C HIS A 153 1.17 9.43 1.55
N VAL A 154 2.15 9.52 0.66
CA VAL A 154 3.41 8.78 0.80
C VAL A 154 4.24 9.44 1.90
N LEU A 155 4.31 8.79 3.06
CA LEU A 155 5.04 9.28 4.23
C LEU A 155 6.54 9.05 4.10
N GLU A 156 6.94 7.88 3.62
CA GLU A 156 8.35 7.51 3.52
C GLU A 156 8.63 6.54 2.36
N HIS A 157 9.84 6.64 1.83
CA HIS A 157 10.35 5.80 0.75
C HIS A 157 11.66 5.11 1.20
N PHE A 158 11.78 3.82 0.90
CA PHE A 158 12.98 3.04 1.13
C PHE A 158 13.45 2.36 -0.15
N SER A 159 14.75 2.51 -0.45
CA SER A 159 15.39 1.86 -1.60
C SER A 159 15.44 0.33 -1.47
N SER A 160 15.76 -0.34 -2.57
CA SER A 160 15.92 -1.81 -2.64
C SER A 160 16.85 -2.39 -1.59
N ALA A 161 17.91 -1.66 -1.22
CA ALA A 161 18.93 -2.10 -0.28
C ALA A 161 18.46 -2.11 1.18
N VAL A 162 17.36 -1.43 1.50
CA VAL A 162 16.77 -1.48 2.84
C VAL A 162 15.96 -2.76 2.94
N GLU A 163 16.39 -3.64 3.85
CA GLU A 163 15.70 -4.89 4.12
C GLU A 163 14.35 -4.65 4.83
N PRO A 164 13.33 -5.50 4.66
CA PRO A 164 12.04 -5.29 5.32
C PRO A 164 12.09 -5.38 6.85
N ASP A 165 13.13 -5.96 7.44
CA ASP A 165 13.37 -5.99 8.88
C ASP A 165 14.38 -4.93 9.36
N ASP A 166 14.77 -3.98 8.49
CA ASP A 166 15.55 -2.82 8.89
C ASP A 166 14.74 -1.98 9.89
N ALA A 167 15.38 -1.62 11.01
CA ALA A 167 14.74 -0.89 12.10
C ALA A 167 14.04 0.39 11.63
N ARG A 168 14.60 1.11 10.65
CA ARG A 168 14.00 2.34 10.14
C ARG A 168 12.65 2.09 9.46
N LEU A 169 12.55 1.00 8.71
CA LEU A 169 11.31 0.64 8.03
C LEU A 169 10.26 0.15 9.04
N VAL A 170 10.68 -0.62 10.04
CA VAL A 170 9.79 -1.08 11.13
C VAL A 170 9.27 0.11 11.94
N GLU A 171 10.14 1.05 12.31
CA GLU A 171 9.76 2.27 13.02
C GLU A 171 8.78 3.13 12.20
N ALA A 172 9.00 3.27 10.90
CA ALA A 172 8.08 3.99 10.02
C ALA A 172 6.71 3.32 9.91
N ILE A 173 6.67 1.98 9.90
CA ILE A 173 5.41 1.22 9.98
C ILE A 173 4.72 1.49 11.30
N GLU A 174 5.41 1.35 12.43
CA GLU A 174 4.79 1.51 13.75
C GLU A 174 4.29 2.94 13.96
N SER A 175 5.03 3.94 13.49
CA SER A 175 4.60 5.34 13.55
C SER A 175 3.28 5.62 12.85
N VAL A 176 2.99 4.98 11.71
CA VAL A 176 1.72 5.18 11.00
C VAL A 176 0.56 4.37 11.59
N LEU A 177 0.85 3.40 12.48
CA LEU A 177 -0.16 2.60 13.16
C LEU A 177 -0.54 3.15 14.54
N ASP A 178 0.33 3.95 15.15
CA ASP A 178 0.13 4.54 16.49
C ASP A 178 -0.62 5.88 16.48
N ASP A 179 -0.93 6.43 15.29
CA ASP A 179 -1.56 7.76 15.11
C ASP A 179 -3.11 7.79 15.28
N ASP A 180 -3.72 6.73 15.85
CA ASP A 180 -5.17 6.62 16.14
C ASP A 180 -5.54 6.75 17.64
#